data_AF-A0ABD0YGB5-F1
#
_entry.id   AF-A0ABD0YGB5-F1
#
_cell.length_a   1.000
_cell.length_b   1.000
_cell.length_c   1.000
_cell.angle_alpha   90.00
_cell.angle_beta   90.00
_cell.angle_gamma   90.00
#
_symmetry.space_group_name_H-M   'P 1'
#
loop_
_entity.id
_entity.type
_entity.pdbx_description
1 polymer ?
#
loop_
_entity_poly.entity_id
_entity_poly.type
_entity_poly.pdbx_seq_one_letter_code
_entity_poly.pdbx_strand_id
1 'polypeptide(L)'
;MWGRQFLIKTNHRPLVRSLLEEFRIRVHWTTPGHLRTHSMIDRLHGTLQENLHLLRIGRGIIGEEVWSRSLLVYNSSPHTATGHTLLELLRAPLYQSSMPVGPCQLVDQNVREKKSKVERVNDSATDWWNRVQIGHHIFVKNWYRRRKTDPMYNGSYVVDRKLPRYRLRLRCEHTGRVRVFHANEGPCARENSCSLMEKRELVDPDDESEVVRQYKGTLPALPGP
;
A
#
# COMPACT_ATOMS: atom_id res chain seq x y z
N MET A 1 0.94 -19.36 6.82
CA MET A 1 1.51 -18.94 8.12
C MET A 1 2.52 -17.81 7.90
N TRP A 2 2.07 -16.55 7.83
CA TRP A 2 2.99 -15.40 7.83
C TRP A 2 2.40 -14.33 8.76
N GLY A 3 2.72 -14.48 10.05
CA GLY A 3 2.19 -13.66 11.14
C GLY A 3 3.20 -13.53 12.26
N ARG A 4 4.47 -13.29 11.93
CA ARG A 4 5.47 -12.83 12.88
C ARG A 4 6.10 -11.57 12.31
N GLN A 5 5.48 -10.43 12.61
CA GLN A 5 6.24 -9.19 12.70
C GLN A 5 7.32 -9.47 13.74
N PHE A 6 8.55 -9.68 13.29
CA PHE A 6 9.72 -9.62 14.14
C PHE A 6 9.71 -8.23 14.75
N LEU A 7 9.25 -8.14 15.99
CA LEU A 7 9.51 -7.02 16.86
C LEU A 7 11.00 -7.13 17.19
N ILE A 8 11.85 -6.66 16.27
CA ILE A 8 13.29 -6.60 16.50
C ILE A 8 13.46 -5.57 17.62
N LYS A 9 13.65 -6.04 18.86
CA LYS A 9 13.92 -5.26 20.07
C LYS A 9 15.34 -4.66 20.07
N THR A 10 15.94 -4.40 18.92
CA THR A 10 17.25 -3.78 18.85
C THR A 10 17.09 -2.29 18.57
N ASN A 11 17.77 -1.49 19.38
CA ASN A 11 17.93 -0.04 19.24
C ASN A 11 18.75 0.31 17.96
N HIS A 12 18.35 -0.18 16.78
CA HIS A 12 18.97 0.21 15.51
C HIS A 12 18.45 1.55 15.00
N ARG A 13 17.33 2.05 15.53
CA ARG A 13 16.77 3.34 15.11
C ARG A 13 17.75 4.51 15.29
N PRO A 14 18.46 4.66 16.43
CA PRO A 14 19.48 5.70 16.57
C PRO A 14 20.63 5.54 15.57
N LEU A 15 21.14 4.33 15.38
CA LEU A 15 22.26 4.04 14.47
C LEU A 15 21.92 4.30 13.00
N VAL A 16 20.76 3.82 12.54
CA VAL A 16 20.31 4.07 11.16
C VAL A 16 20.09 5.56 10.95
N ARG A 17 19.56 6.26 11.96
CA ARG A 17 19.34 7.71 11.88
C ARG A 17 20.65 8.49 11.80
N SER A 18 21.63 8.18 12.64
CA SER A 18 22.94 8.86 12.60
C SER A 18 23.64 8.65 11.26
N LEU A 19 23.58 7.42 10.71
CA LEU A 19 24.15 7.11 9.40
C LEU A 19 23.45 7.93 8.29
N LEU A 20 22.12 7.99 8.30
CA LEU A 20 21.38 8.76 7.29
C LEU A 20 21.65 10.26 7.42
N GLU A 21 21.83 10.78 8.63
CA GLU A 21 22.21 12.17 8.89
C GLU A 21 23.63 12.49 8.40
N GLU A 22 24.59 11.57 8.61
CA GLU A 22 25.97 11.68 8.11
C GLU A 22 26.01 11.83 6.57
N PHE A 23 25.26 11.00 5.85
CA PHE A 23 25.13 11.09 4.40
C PHE A 23 24.15 12.18 3.92
N ARG A 24 23.61 13.01 4.83
CA ARG A 24 22.62 14.06 4.54
C ARG A 24 21.37 13.54 3.80
N ILE A 25 21.01 12.28 4.03
CA ILE A 25 19.84 11.63 3.44
C ILE A 25 18.60 12.03 4.24
N ARG A 26 17.68 12.75 3.60
CA ARG A 26 16.40 13.08 4.21
C ARG A 26 15.52 11.84 4.33
N VAL A 27 15.15 11.50 5.55
CA VAL A 27 14.31 10.32 5.83
C VAL A 27 12.84 10.70 5.77
N HIS A 28 12.07 9.94 4.99
CA HIS A 28 10.63 10.07 4.93
C HIS A 28 9.97 8.83 5.53
N TRP A 29 9.18 9.05 6.59
CA TRP A 29 8.41 7.98 7.23
C TRP A 29 7.01 7.93 6.63
N THR A 30 6.51 6.72 6.43
CA THR A 30 5.13 6.51 6.01
C THR A 30 4.19 6.51 7.21
N THR A 31 2.91 6.76 6.92
CA THR A 31 1.88 6.72 7.94
C THR A 31 1.69 5.28 8.43
N PRO A 32 1.76 5.02 9.75
CA PRO A 32 1.58 3.68 10.29
C PRO A 32 0.23 3.07 9.87
N GLY A 33 0.23 1.78 9.53
CA GLY A 33 -0.97 1.05 9.09
C GLY A 33 -1.37 1.27 7.64
N HIS A 34 -0.83 2.29 6.96
CA HIS A 34 -1.18 2.58 5.57
C HIS A 34 -0.26 1.85 4.59
N LEU A 35 -0.54 0.55 4.37
CA LEU A 35 0.25 -0.33 3.50
C LEU A 35 0.46 0.25 2.10
N ARG A 36 -0.52 0.97 1.56
CA ARG A 36 -0.44 1.56 0.21
C ARG A 36 0.66 2.61 0.05
N THR A 37 1.20 3.16 1.15
CA THR A 37 2.30 4.14 1.07
C THR A 37 3.62 3.54 0.58
N HIS A 38 3.82 2.24 0.77
CA HIS A 38 4.99 1.48 0.32
C HIS A 38 4.69 0.54 -0.85
N SER A 39 3.54 0.73 -1.50
CA SER A 39 3.04 -0.18 -2.54
C SER A 39 4.04 -0.46 -3.68
N MET A 40 4.89 0.51 -4.04
CA MET A 40 5.93 0.30 -5.05
C MET A 40 7.02 -0.68 -4.58
N ILE A 41 7.41 -0.60 -3.31
CA ILE A 41 8.38 -1.51 -2.70
C ILE A 41 7.75 -2.89 -2.51
N ASP A 42 6.49 -2.94 -2.08
CA ASP A 42 5.77 -4.21 -1.94
C ASP A 42 5.61 -4.93 -3.30
N ARG A 43 5.33 -4.17 -4.36
CA ARG A 43 5.28 -4.71 -5.73
C ARG A 43 6.65 -5.19 -6.21
N LEU A 44 7.72 -4.47 -5.89
CA LEU A 44 9.09 -4.91 -6.14
C LEU A 44 9.37 -6.24 -5.44
N HIS A 45 9.02 -6.37 -4.16
CA HIS A 45 9.20 -7.61 -3.41
C HIS A 45 8.47 -8.78 -4.06
N GLY A 46 7.22 -8.61 -4.48
CA GLY A 46 6.47 -9.64 -5.20
C GLY A 46 7.16 -10.07 -6.50
N THR A 47 7.61 -9.09 -7.29
CA THR A 47 8.31 -9.35 -8.56
C THR A 47 9.62 -10.11 -8.34
N LEU A 48 10.42 -9.70 -7.34
CA LEU A 48 11.66 -10.39 -7.02
C LEU A 48 11.41 -11.82 -6.50
N GLN A 49 10.38 -12.03 -5.69
CA GLN A 49 10.00 -13.36 -5.21
C GLN A 49 9.63 -14.30 -6.37
N GLU A 50 8.90 -13.80 -7.36
CA GLU A 50 8.56 -14.56 -8.55
C GLU A 50 9.79 -14.94 -9.37
N ASN A 51 10.69 -13.97 -9.62
CA ASN A 51 11.97 -14.25 -10.29
C ASN A 51 12.79 -15.30 -9.55
N LEU A 52 12.87 -15.23 -8.21
CA LEU A 52 13.56 -16.22 -7.40
C LEU A 52 12.93 -17.61 -7.54
N HIS A 53 11.60 -17.69 -7.55
CA HIS A 53 10.88 -18.94 -7.73
C HIS A 53 11.17 -19.57 -9.10
N LEU A 54 11.09 -18.78 -10.17
CA LEU A 54 11.37 -19.22 -11.53
C LEU A 54 12.83 -19.67 -11.72
N LEU A 55 13.80 -18.95 -11.14
CA LEU A 55 15.22 -19.33 -11.21
C LEU A 55 15.52 -20.60 -10.42
N ARG A 56 14.85 -20.83 -9.30
CA ARG A 56 15.01 -22.05 -8.51
C ARG A 56 14.44 -23.27 -9.22
N ILE A 57 13.21 -23.18 -9.70
CA ILE A 57 12.53 -24.32 -10.33
C ILE A 57 13.06 -24.57 -11.75
N GLY A 58 13.16 -23.53 -12.57
CA GLY A 58 13.49 -23.68 -13.98
C GLY A 58 14.98 -23.85 -14.29
N ARG A 59 15.87 -23.41 -13.39
CA ARG A 59 17.33 -23.41 -13.62
C ARG A 59 18.13 -24.08 -12.51
N GLY A 60 17.50 -24.53 -11.41
CA GLY A 60 18.18 -25.15 -10.28
C GLY A 60 19.14 -24.21 -9.53
N ILE A 61 19.02 -22.90 -9.70
CA ILE A 61 19.96 -21.92 -9.11
C ILE A 61 19.57 -21.69 -7.66
N ILE A 62 20.54 -21.86 -6.75
CA ILE A 62 20.36 -21.77 -5.30
C ILE A 62 21.39 -20.82 -4.68
N GLY A 63 21.28 -20.56 -3.37
CA GLY A 63 22.23 -19.73 -2.64
C GLY A 63 22.13 -18.23 -2.95
N GLU A 64 23.24 -17.50 -2.85
CA GLU A 64 23.30 -16.05 -3.08
C GLU A 64 23.20 -15.68 -4.57
N GLU A 65 23.61 -16.59 -5.46
CA GLU A 65 23.61 -16.36 -6.90
C GLU A 65 22.19 -16.08 -7.43
N VAL A 66 21.19 -16.74 -6.86
CA VAL A 66 19.78 -16.56 -7.26
C VAL A 66 19.29 -15.13 -7.03
N TRP A 67 19.79 -14.45 -5.99
CA TRP A 67 19.46 -13.06 -5.70
C TRP A 67 20.08 -12.11 -6.72
N SER A 68 21.38 -12.29 -7.00
CA SER A 68 22.09 -11.48 -7.98
C SER A 68 21.47 -11.61 -9.38
N ARG A 69 21.11 -12.84 -9.79
CA ARG A 69 20.42 -13.08 -11.06
C ARG A 69 19.00 -12.52 -11.07
N SER A 70 18.26 -12.65 -9.98
CA SER A 70 16.90 -12.07 -9.86
C SER A 70 16.92 -10.54 -9.99
N LEU A 71 17.87 -9.87 -9.33
CA LEU A 71 18.07 -8.43 -9.43
C LEU A 71 18.50 -8.01 -10.84
N LEU A 72 19.41 -8.78 -11.46
CA LEU A 72 19.84 -8.52 -12.84
C LEU A 72 18.66 -8.61 -13.80
N VAL A 73 17.88 -9.69 -13.73
CA VAL A 73 16.68 -9.90 -14.55
C VAL A 73 15.68 -8.77 -14.35
N TYR A 74 15.40 -8.39 -13.10
CA TYR A 74 14.49 -7.28 -12.81
C TYR A 74 14.98 -5.95 -13.42
N ASN A 75 16.28 -5.64 -13.28
CA ASN A 75 16.85 -4.39 -13.79
C ASN A 75 16.98 -4.32 -15.32
N SER A 76 17.07 -5.48 -15.99
CA SER A 76 17.21 -5.60 -17.44
C SER A 76 15.89 -5.92 -18.17
N SER A 77 14.83 -6.25 -17.45
CA SER A 77 13.52 -6.52 -18.05
C SER A 77 12.78 -5.21 -18.36
N PRO A 78 12.21 -5.05 -19.56
CA PRO A 78 11.35 -3.92 -19.87
C PRO A 78 10.13 -3.91 -18.94
N HIS A 79 9.89 -2.79 -18.27
CA HIS A 79 8.74 -2.66 -17.39
C HIS A 79 7.49 -2.34 -18.22
N THR A 80 6.41 -3.11 -18.05
CA THR A 80 5.20 -3.02 -18.90
C THR A 80 4.57 -1.63 -18.94
N ALA A 81 4.68 -0.86 -17.85
CA ALA A 81 4.16 0.50 -17.78
C ALA A 81 5.00 1.54 -18.56
N THR A 82 6.31 1.32 -18.69
CA THR A 82 7.23 2.29 -19.31
C THR A 82 7.75 1.84 -20.66
N GLY A 83 7.68 0.55 -20.99
CA GLY A 83 8.32 -0.04 -22.16
C GLY A 83 9.85 -0.09 -22.09
N HIS A 84 10.44 0.37 -20.97
CA HIS A 84 11.88 0.54 -20.79
C HIS A 84 12.38 -0.24 -19.58
N THR A 85 13.65 -0.63 -19.63
CA THR A 85 14.35 -1.25 -18.50
C THR A 85 14.70 -0.20 -17.43
N LEU A 86 14.92 -0.62 -16.19
CA LEU A 86 15.33 0.30 -15.13
C LEU A 86 16.70 0.92 -15.39
N LEU A 87 17.63 0.15 -16.00
CA LEU A 87 18.94 0.67 -16.37
C LEU A 87 18.85 1.77 -17.42
N GLU A 88 17.96 1.65 -18.40
CA GLU A 88 17.69 2.70 -19.38
C GLU A 88 17.12 3.95 -18.71
N LEU A 89 16.15 3.79 -17.80
CA LEU A 89 15.55 4.92 -17.08
C LEU A 89 16.56 5.63 -16.16
N LEU A 90 17.44 4.88 -15.48
CA LEU A 90 18.49 5.44 -14.64
C LEU A 90 19.54 6.21 -15.45
N ARG A 91 19.84 5.72 -16.65
CA ARG A 91 20.84 6.33 -17.54
C ARG A 91 20.28 7.47 -18.39
N ALA A 92 18.95 7.56 -18.53
CA ALA A 92 18.27 8.55 -19.36
C ALA A 92 18.75 10.01 -19.20
N PRO A 93 19.01 10.52 -17.98
CA PRO A 93 19.49 11.89 -17.82
C PRO A 93 20.88 12.14 -18.42
N LEU A 94 21.68 11.08 -18.61
CA LEU A 94 23.04 11.16 -19.16
C LEU A 94 23.07 11.22 -20.69
N TYR A 95 21.96 10.88 -21.36
CA TYR A 95 21.87 10.77 -22.83
C TYR A 95 20.93 11.82 -23.45
N GLN A 96 20.66 12.92 -22.73
CA GLN A 96 19.71 13.97 -23.15
C GLN A 96 20.01 14.61 -24.53
N SER A 97 21.22 14.43 -25.07
CA SER A 97 21.65 15.13 -26.29
C SER A 97 21.31 14.44 -27.62
N SER A 98 20.77 13.21 -27.66
CA SER A 98 20.63 12.48 -28.94
C SER A 98 19.35 11.67 -29.19
N MET A 99 18.37 11.70 -28.29
CA MET A 99 17.12 10.92 -28.46
C MET A 99 15.89 11.81 -28.65
N PRO A 100 15.03 11.55 -29.65
CA PRO A 100 13.92 12.43 -30.05
C PRO A 100 12.77 12.51 -29.03
N VAL A 101 12.65 11.52 -28.13
CA VAL A 101 11.80 11.54 -26.93
C VAL A 101 12.62 10.91 -25.82
N GLY A 102 13.40 11.71 -25.10
CA GLY A 102 14.30 11.19 -24.08
C GLY A 102 13.52 10.44 -22.98
N PRO A 103 14.08 9.38 -22.35
CA PRO A 103 13.36 8.64 -21.32
C PRO A 103 13.00 9.53 -20.10
N CYS A 104 13.63 10.68 -19.93
CA CYS A 104 13.21 11.73 -18.99
C CYS A 104 11.76 12.21 -19.24
N GLN A 105 11.36 12.41 -20.50
CA GLN A 105 9.99 12.85 -20.83
C GLN A 105 8.95 11.77 -20.50
N LEU A 106 9.30 10.50 -20.71
CA LEU A 106 8.49 9.34 -20.31
C LEU A 106 8.40 9.20 -18.78
N VAL A 107 9.49 9.44 -18.04
CA VAL A 107 9.46 9.48 -16.57
C VAL A 107 8.53 10.59 -16.10
N ASP A 108 8.65 11.80 -16.66
CA ASP A 108 7.81 12.93 -16.30
C ASP A 108 6.33 12.71 -16.66
N GLN A 109 6.05 12.08 -17.80
CA GLN A 109 4.71 11.66 -18.18
C GLN A 109 4.14 10.63 -17.19
N ASN A 110 4.91 9.58 -16.86
CA ASN A 110 4.48 8.57 -15.89
C ASN A 110 4.26 9.17 -14.49
N VAL A 111 5.09 10.12 -14.08
CA VAL A 111 4.93 10.85 -12.81
C VAL A 111 3.63 11.66 -12.84
N ARG A 112 3.34 12.37 -13.94
CA ARG A 112 2.09 13.11 -14.12
C ARG A 112 0.86 12.20 -14.10
N GLU A 113 0.86 11.12 -14.88
CA GLU A 113 -0.24 10.16 -14.95
C GLU A 113 -0.49 9.49 -13.58
N LYS A 114 0.58 9.09 -12.88
CA LYS A 114 0.46 8.57 -11.51
C LYS A 114 -0.09 9.61 -10.56
N LYS A 115 0.33 10.87 -10.66
CA LYS A 115 -0.20 11.97 -9.84
C LYS A 115 -1.70 12.11 -10.06
N SER A 116 -2.16 12.13 -11.31
CA SER A 116 -3.59 12.19 -11.65
C SER A 116 -4.38 10.95 -11.21
N LYS A 117 -3.77 9.75 -11.23
CA LYS A 117 -4.40 8.54 -10.70
C LYS A 117 -4.51 8.57 -9.17
N VAL A 118 -3.49 9.06 -8.49
CA VAL A 118 -3.50 9.25 -7.03
C VAL A 118 -4.56 10.28 -6.63
N GLU A 119 -4.67 11.37 -7.38
CA GLU A 119 -5.72 12.40 -7.18
C GLU A 119 -7.12 11.78 -7.29
N ARG A 120 -7.41 10.99 -8.35
CA ARG A 120 -8.69 10.27 -8.51
C ARG A 120 -8.99 9.26 -7.40
N VAL A 121 -8.00 8.47 -6.98
CA VAL A 121 -8.20 7.48 -5.89
C VAL A 121 -8.44 8.17 -4.55
N ASN A 122 -8.07 9.45 -4.41
CA ASN A 122 -8.31 10.23 -3.21
C ASN A 122 -9.72 10.84 -3.15
N ASP A 123 -10.65 10.55 -4.05
CA ASP A 123 -12.02 11.08 -3.97
C ASP A 123 -12.70 10.67 -2.64
N SER A 124 -12.60 9.39 -2.26
CA SER A 124 -13.09 8.93 -0.95
C SER A 124 -12.32 9.54 0.23
N ALA A 125 -11.02 9.80 0.05
CA ALA A 125 -10.20 10.51 1.04
C ALA A 125 -10.69 11.95 1.22
N THR A 126 -11.06 12.59 0.11
CA THR A 126 -11.47 13.99 0.01
C THR A 126 -12.82 14.19 0.66
N ASP A 127 -13.78 13.32 0.36
CA ASP A 127 -15.09 13.35 1.01
C ASP A 127 -14.98 13.23 2.52
N TRP A 128 -14.19 12.27 3.00
CA TRP A 128 -13.99 12.08 4.43
C TRP A 128 -13.23 13.26 5.05
N TRP A 129 -12.19 13.75 4.37
CA TRP A 129 -11.39 14.89 4.79
C TRP A 129 -12.20 16.17 4.96
N ASN A 130 -13.19 16.39 4.10
CA ASN A 130 -14.07 17.54 4.15
C ASN A 130 -15.06 17.45 5.32
N ARG A 131 -15.47 16.25 5.72
CA ARG A 131 -16.40 16.02 6.84
C ARG A 131 -15.75 16.15 8.21
N VAL A 132 -14.47 15.78 8.34
CA VAL A 132 -13.78 15.82 9.62
C VAL A 132 -13.37 17.25 9.97
N GLN A 133 -13.60 17.68 11.20
CA GLN A 133 -13.13 18.96 11.72
C GLN A 133 -12.14 18.77 12.86
N ILE A 134 -11.36 19.82 13.13
CA ILE A 134 -10.50 19.87 14.32
C ILE A 134 -11.42 19.82 15.56
N GLY A 135 -11.05 19.03 16.55
CA GLY A 135 -11.87 18.78 17.75
C GLY A 135 -12.82 17.58 17.62
N HIS A 136 -13.01 17.01 16.43
CA HIS A 136 -13.82 15.79 16.30
C HIS A 136 -13.18 14.61 17.05
N HIS A 137 -14.03 13.80 17.68
CA HIS A 137 -13.65 12.52 18.27
C HIS A 137 -13.73 11.44 17.19
N ILE A 138 -12.67 10.67 17.05
CA ILE A 138 -12.58 9.61 16.06
C ILE A 138 -11.93 8.36 16.64
N PHE A 139 -12.38 7.22 16.16
CA PHE A 139 -11.86 5.91 16.51
C PHE A 139 -10.97 5.40 15.38
N VAL A 140 -9.79 4.90 15.73
CA VAL A 140 -8.79 4.47 14.74
C VAL A 140 -8.80 2.95 14.61
N LYS A 141 -8.78 2.43 13.38
CA LYS A 141 -8.69 0.99 13.14
C LYS A 141 -7.48 0.37 13.84
N ASN A 142 -7.71 -0.75 14.51
CA ASN A 142 -6.70 -1.49 15.23
C ASN A 142 -5.93 -2.42 14.27
N TRP A 143 -4.86 -1.89 13.66
CA TRP A 143 -3.96 -2.66 12.77
C TRP A 143 -3.21 -3.80 13.47
N TYR A 144 -3.21 -3.82 14.80
CA TYR A 144 -2.56 -4.85 15.61
C TYR A 144 -3.55 -5.88 16.15
N ARG A 145 -4.78 -5.91 15.63
CA ARG A 145 -5.74 -6.98 15.90
C ARG A 145 -5.13 -8.32 15.51
N ARG A 146 -4.91 -9.19 16.50
CA ARG A 146 -4.36 -10.55 16.31
C ARG A 146 -5.43 -11.62 16.46
N ARG A 147 -6.46 -11.34 17.26
CA ARG A 147 -7.56 -12.25 17.57
C ARG A 147 -8.89 -11.65 17.14
N LYS A 148 -9.88 -12.50 16.87
CA LYS A 148 -11.25 -12.05 16.60
C LYS A 148 -11.84 -11.25 17.78
N THR A 149 -11.42 -11.55 19.01
CA THR A 149 -11.84 -10.87 20.23
C THR A 149 -11.24 -9.48 20.44
N ASP A 150 -10.15 -9.13 19.74
CA ASP A 150 -9.54 -7.81 19.93
C ASP A 150 -10.44 -6.75 19.28
N PRO A 151 -10.58 -5.57 19.90
CA PRO A 151 -11.43 -4.52 19.37
C PRO A 151 -10.95 -4.08 17.99
N MET A 152 -11.88 -3.91 17.06
CA MET A 152 -11.58 -3.49 15.69
C MET A 152 -11.06 -2.06 15.64
N TYR A 153 -11.46 -1.21 16.58
CA TYR A 153 -10.99 0.16 16.71
C TYR A 153 -10.38 0.39 18.08
N ASN A 154 -9.30 1.16 18.11
CA ASN A 154 -8.63 1.58 19.32
C ASN A 154 -9.08 2.98 19.70
N GLY A 155 -9.53 3.14 20.94
CA GLY A 155 -9.57 4.39 21.72
C GLY A 155 -10.34 5.58 21.12
N SER A 156 -10.63 6.56 21.96
CA SER A 156 -11.08 7.87 21.51
C SER A 156 -9.88 8.77 21.23
N TYR A 157 -9.82 9.33 20.03
CA TYR A 157 -8.83 10.32 19.61
C TYR A 157 -9.51 11.61 19.21
N VAL A 158 -8.95 12.74 19.62
CA VAL A 158 -9.38 14.05 19.15
C VAL A 158 -8.51 14.51 17.99
N VAL A 159 -9.12 15.05 16.94
CA VAL A 159 -8.41 15.65 15.81
C VAL A 159 -7.76 16.95 16.26
N ASP A 160 -6.43 16.93 16.37
CA ASP A 160 -5.61 18.06 16.79
C ASP A 160 -5.31 18.99 15.60
N ARG A 161 -4.99 18.42 14.44
CA ARG A 161 -4.66 19.19 13.24
C ARG A 161 -4.89 18.43 11.94
N LYS A 162 -5.28 19.17 10.90
CA LYS A 162 -5.22 18.73 9.50
C LYS A 162 -3.81 18.98 8.93
N LEU A 163 -3.18 17.94 8.39
CA LEU A 163 -1.87 17.96 7.73
C LEU A 163 -2.00 17.76 6.21
N PRO A 164 -1.02 18.18 5.40
CA PRO A 164 -1.04 17.98 3.95
C PRO A 164 -1.20 16.51 3.54
N ARG A 165 -1.72 16.30 2.32
CA ARG A 165 -1.96 14.96 1.72
C ARG A 165 -2.89 14.09 2.56
N TYR A 166 -4.03 14.66 2.97
CA TYR A 166 -5.10 13.95 3.69
C TYR A 166 -4.63 13.25 4.98
N ARG A 167 -3.68 13.86 5.70
CA ARG A 167 -3.17 13.33 6.97
C ARG A 167 -3.76 14.08 8.14
N LEU A 168 -4.05 13.40 9.23
CA LEU A 168 -4.51 14.00 10.47
C LEU A 168 -3.50 13.76 11.58
N ARG A 169 -3.29 14.79 12.39
CA ARG A 169 -2.65 14.67 13.69
C ARG A 169 -3.74 14.46 14.72
N LEU A 170 -3.67 13.33 15.41
CA LEU A 170 -4.64 12.89 16.40
C LEU A 170 -4.00 12.84 17.78
N ARG A 171 -4.76 13.24 18.80
CA ARG A 171 -4.34 13.15 20.20
C ARG A 171 -5.23 12.14 20.91
N CYS A 172 -4.63 11.12 21.50
CA CYS A 172 -5.35 10.15 22.31
C CYS A 172 -5.81 10.82 23.61
N GLU A 173 -7.08 10.69 23.96
CA GLU A 173 -7.64 11.35 25.16
C GLU A 173 -7.06 10.78 26.45
N HIS A 174 -7.00 9.45 26.55
CA HIS A 174 -6.55 8.79 27.79
C HIS A 174 -5.04 8.91 28.04
N THR A 175 -4.23 8.97 26.98
CA THR A 175 -2.76 8.92 27.11
C THR A 175 -2.07 10.22 26.74
N GLY A 176 -2.79 11.19 26.16
CA GLY A 176 -2.22 12.41 25.59
C GLY A 176 -1.30 12.19 24.38
N ARG A 177 -1.04 10.93 23.98
CA ARG A 177 -0.09 10.61 22.90
C ARG A 177 -0.60 11.11 21.56
N VAL A 178 0.29 11.73 20.82
CA VAL A 178 0.02 12.22 19.47
C VAL A 178 0.40 11.17 18.44
N ARG A 179 -0.44 11.00 17.42
CA ARG A 179 -0.22 10.09 16.29
C ARG A 179 -0.63 10.77 14.99
N VAL A 180 -0.04 10.33 13.88
CA VAL A 180 -0.40 10.78 12.54
C VAL A 180 -1.11 9.65 11.81
N PHE A 181 -2.25 9.97 11.21
CA PHE A 181 -3.10 9.04 10.46
C PHE A 181 -3.40 9.57 9.06
N HIS A 182 -3.77 8.68 8.16
CA HIS A 182 -4.19 9.04 6.81
C HIS A 182 -5.70 8.85 6.71
N ALA A 183 -6.39 9.75 6.02
CA ALA A 183 -7.85 9.74 5.87
C ALA A 183 -8.39 8.42 5.30
N ASN A 184 -7.66 7.83 4.35
CA ASN A 184 -8.01 6.52 3.75
C ASN A 184 -8.05 5.35 4.73
N GLU A 185 -7.41 5.46 5.90
CA GLU A 185 -7.50 4.42 6.93
C GLU A 185 -8.81 4.52 7.75
N GLY A 186 -9.71 5.42 7.34
CA GLY A 186 -11.10 5.49 7.76
C GLY A 186 -11.29 5.51 9.28
N PRO A 187 -10.84 6.55 10.00
CA PRO A 187 -11.28 6.72 11.37
C PRO A 187 -12.81 6.83 11.39
N CYS A 188 -13.45 6.01 12.21
CA CYS A 188 -14.90 6.08 12.36
C CYS A 188 -15.23 7.29 13.24
N ALA A 189 -16.01 8.24 12.70
CA ALA A 189 -16.32 9.50 13.35
C ALA A 189 -17.54 9.43 14.30
N ARG A 190 -18.20 8.28 14.44
CA ARG A 190 -19.33 8.10 15.38
C ARG A 190 -19.33 6.71 16.00
N GLU A 191 -19.58 6.65 17.31
CA GLU A 191 -19.86 5.41 18.05
C GLU A 191 -21.04 4.64 17.42
N ASN A 192 -22.06 5.34 16.93
CA ASN A 192 -23.27 4.73 16.36
C ASN A 192 -23.16 4.29 14.89
N SER A 193 -22.12 4.69 14.15
CA SER A 193 -21.89 4.20 12.78
C SER A 193 -20.93 3.01 12.72
N CYS A 194 -20.17 2.74 13.78
CA CYS A 194 -19.34 1.53 13.88
C CYS A 194 -20.20 0.26 13.87
N SER A 195 -21.31 0.24 14.61
CA SER A 195 -22.23 -0.90 14.66
C SER A 195 -22.97 -1.17 13.33
N LEU A 196 -23.14 -0.14 12.50
CA LEU A 196 -23.74 -0.26 11.16
C LEU A 196 -22.76 -0.83 10.12
N MET A 197 -21.46 -0.61 10.26
CA MET A 197 -20.46 -1.30 9.43
C MET A 197 -20.22 -2.74 9.90
N GLU A 198 -20.30 -2.99 11.20
CA GLU A 198 -20.21 -4.34 11.78
C GLU A 198 -21.33 -5.25 11.25
N LYS A 199 -22.54 -4.72 11.01
CA LYS A 199 -23.65 -5.47 10.40
C LYS A 199 -23.53 -5.74 8.90
N ARG A 200 -22.70 -4.99 8.16
CA ARG A 200 -22.52 -5.19 6.70
C ARG A 200 -21.41 -6.18 6.35
N GLU A 201 -20.42 -6.37 7.23
CA GLU A 201 -19.34 -7.35 7.03
C GLU A 201 -19.64 -8.73 7.66
N LEU A 202 -20.79 -8.88 8.34
CA LEU A 202 -21.29 -10.13 8.94
C LEU A 202 -22.29 -10.88 8.04
N VAL A 203 -22.30 -10.59 6.74
CA VAL A 203 -22.93 -11.51 5.77
C VAL A 203 -21.92 -12.62 5.52
N ASP A 204 -22.22 -13.81 6.04
CA ASP A 204 -21.46 -15.02 5.76
C ASP A 204 -21.45 -15.27 4.25
N PRO A 205 -20.29 -15.39 3.58
CA PRO A 205 -20.26 -15.72 2.15
C PRO A 205 -20.77 -17.13 1.84
N ASP A 206 -21.05 -17.94 2.87
CA ASP A 206 -21.57 -19.31 2.75
C ASP A 206 -23.11 -19.42 2.83
N ASP A 207 -23.85 -18.31 3.00
CA ASP A 207 -25.32 -18.34 2.87
C ASP A 207 -25.74 -18.17 1.39
N GLU A 208 -25.38 -19.14 0.55
CA GLU A 208 -25.84 -19.28 -0.83
C GLU A 208 -27.29 -19.80 -0.94
N SER A 209 -28.11 -19.69 0.11
CA SER A 209 -29.42 -20.32 0.12
C SER A 209 -30.53 -19.55 -0.62
N GLU A 210 -30.31 -18.29 -1.04
CA GLU A 210 -31.38 -17.47 -1.64
C GLU A 210 -31.17 -16.99 -3.08
N VAL A 211 -29.98 -17.15 -3.70
CA VAL A 211 -29.72 -16.62 -5.05
C VAL A 211 -29.80 -17.68 -6.18
N VAL A 212 -29.85 -18.97 -5.85
CA VAL A 212 -29.77 -20.06 -6.86
C VAL A 212 -31.09 -20.37 -7.57
N ARG A 213 -32.21 -19.71 -7.26
CA ARG A 213 -33.51 -20.02 -7.92
C ARG A 213 -33.83 -19.27 -9.21
N GLN A 214 -32.97 -18.39 -9.73
CA GLN A 214 -33.36 -17.53 -10.86
C GLN A 214 -32.65 -17.76 -12.21
N TYR A 215 -31.73 -18.72 -12.32
CA TYR A 215 -31.09 -19.06 -13.60
C TYR A 215 -31.22 -20.56 -13.93
N LYS A 216 -32.46 -21.02 -14.14
CA LYS A 216 -32.72 -22.16 -15.03
C LYS A 216 -33.23 -21.61 -16.37
N GLY A 217 -32.30 -21.10 -17.16
CA GLY A 217 -32.51 -20.69 -18.54
C GLY A 217 -31.55 -21.45 -19.44
N THR A 218 -32.12 -22.25 -20.33
CA THR A 218 -31.53 -23.19 -21.28
C THR A 218 -30.30 -22.65 -22.03
N LEU A 219 -29.16 -23.34 -21.91
CA LEU A 219 -28.00 -23.14 -22.80
C LEU A 219 -28.21 -23.93 -24.11
N PRO A 220 -28.00 -23.33 -25.30
CA PRO A 220 -28.03 -24.06 -26.56
C PRO A 220 -26.78 -24.92 -26.74
N ALA A 221 -26.97 -26.13 -27.27
CA ALA A 221 -25.89 -27.07 -27.60
C ALA A 221 -24.98 -26.51 -28.69
N LEU A 222 -23.67 -26.61 -28.47
CA LEU A 222 -22.65 -26.33 -29.50
C LEU A 222 -22.60 -27.50 -30.49
N PRO A 223 -22.38 -27.24 -31.80
CA PRO A 223 -22.19 -28.30 -32.78
C PRO A 223 -20.83 -28.96 -32.57
N GLY A 224 -20.84 -30.30 -32.55
CA GLY A 224 -19.62 -31.11 -32.54
C GLY A 224 -18.87 -31.05 -33.88
N PRO A 225 -17.63 -31.58 -33.91
CA PRO A 225 -16.75 -31.57 -35.08
C PRO A 225 -17.30 -32.41 -36.25
#